data_AF-D7L9B4-F1
#
_entry.id   AF-D7L9B4-F1
#
_cell.length_a   1.000
_cell.length_b   1.000
_cell.length_c   1.000
_cell.angle_alpha   90.00
_cell.angle_beta   90.00
_cell.angle_gamma   90.00
#
_symmetry.space_group_name_H-M   'P 1'
#
loop_
_entity.id
_entity.type
_entity.pdbx_description
1 polymer ?
#
loop_
_entity_poly.entity_id
_entity_poly.type
_entity_poly.pdbx_seq_one_letter_code
_entity_poly.pdbx_strand_id
1 'polypeptide(L)' 'MEVVERTTEMAEERCTTPRNMMYKISVASVCLSPSRKKSMVVRKRDPPRNGFFQPPDLETLFYAQPPDL' A
#
# COMPACT_ATOMS: atom_id res chain seq x y z
N MET A 1 -21.60 11.08 49.76
CA MET A 1 -20.71 9.92 49.52
C MET A 1 -21.56 8.90 48.79
N GLU A 2 -21.36 8.51 47.53
CA GLU A 2 -20.62 9.00 46.38
C GLU A 2 -21.50 8.66 45.17
N VAL A 3 -21.59 9.56 44.19
CA VAL A 3 -22.22 9.24 42.90
C VAL A 3 -21.20 8.44 42.10
N VAL A 4 -21.30 7.11 42.15
CA VAL A 4 -20.62 6.26 41.16
C VAL A 4 -21.52 6.22 39.94
N GLU A 5 -21.38 7.25 39.09
CA GLU A 5 -21.73 7.16 37.68
C GLU A 5 -20.93 5.99 37.10
N ARG A 6 -21.61 4.87 36.87
CA ARG A 6 -21.07 3.74 36.14
C ARG A 6 -21.45 3.91 34.67
N THR A 7 -20.81 4.85 33.98
CA THR A 7 -20.86 4.95 32.51
C THR A 7 -19.83 3.98 31.92
N THR A 8 -20.15 2.69 31.96
CA THR A 8 -19.41 1.64 31.26
C THR A 8 -20.32 1.01 30.23
N GLU A 9 -20.51 1.67 29.11
CA GLU A 9 -20.98 0.99 27.91
C GLU A 9 -20.59 1.79 26.66
N MET A 10 -19.91 1.08 25.75
CA MET A 10 -19.54 1.51 24.40
C MET A 10 -18.31 2.40 24.26
N ALA A 11 -17.22 2.05 24.95
CA ALA A 11 -15.91 2.27 24.33
C ALA A 11 -15.82 1.28 23.16
N GLU A 12 -16.22 1.71 21.96
CA GLU A 12 -15.90 1.03 20.71
C GLU A 12 -14.47 0.50 20.81
N GLU A 13 -14.25 -0.78 20.57
CA GLU A 13 -12.94 -1.41 20.65
C GLU A 13 -12.05 -0.83 19.53
N ARG A 14 -11.49 0.35 19.80
CA ARG A 14 -10.56 1.02 18.91
C ARG A 14 -9.28 0.21 18.95
N CYS A 15 -8.81 -0.24 17.79
CA CYS A 15 -7.49 -0.83 17.67
C CYS A 15 -6.44 0.17 18.18
N THR A 16 -5.86 -0.09 19.35
CA THR A 16 -4.78 0.74 19.91
C THR A 16 -3.42 0.19 19.51
N THR A 17 -2.48 1.09 19.18
CA THR A 17 -1.08 0.71 18.99
C THR A 17 -0.51 0.06 20.27
N PRO A 18 0.13 -1.12 20.19
CA PRO A 18 0.75 -1.76 21.35
C PRO A 18 1.76 -0.83 22.04
N ARG A 19 1.64 -0.68 23.36
CA ARG A 19 2.53 0.17 24.16
C ARG A 19 3.83 -0.52 24.56
N ASN A 20 3.81 -1.84 24.66
CA ASN A 20 4.99 -2.63 25.02
C ASN A 20 6.02 -2.58 23.88
N MET A 21 7.25 -2.16 24.20
CA MET A 21 8.36 -1.97 23.28
C MET A 21 8.70 -3.22 22.47
N MET A 22 8.48 -4.42 23.01
CA MET A 22 8.72 -5.68 22.28
C MET A 22 7.89 -5.79 20.99
N TYR A 23 6.71 -5.15 20.95
CA TYR A 23 5.80 -5.20 19.81
C TYR A 23 5.79 -3.89 19.00
N LYS A 24 6.63 -2.91 19.35
CA LYS A 24 6.75 -1.66 18.60
C LYS A 24 7.72 -1.87 17.44
N ILE A 25 7.29 -1.45 16.24
CA ILE A 25 8.20 -1.36 15.09
C ILE A 25 9.29 -0.34 15.43
N SER A 26 10.56 -0.72 15.24
CA SER A 26 11.67 0.18 15.46
C SER A 26 11.57 1.38 14.53
N VAL A 27 11.76 2.58 15.06
CA VAL A 27 11.83 3.78 14.24
C VAL A 27 13.16 3.71 13.49
N ALA A 28 13.12 3.43 12.19
CA ALA A 28 14.30 3.57 11.35
C ALA A 28 14.76 5.03 11.44
N SER A 29 15.97 5.26 11.96
CA SER A 29 16.52 6.60 12.20
C SER A 29 16.87 7.35 10.92
N VAL A 30 16.87 6.67 9.77
CA VAL A 30 17.24 7.22 8.46
C VAL A 30 16.17 6.82 7.46
N CYS A 31 15.55 7.81 6.81
CA CYS A 31 14.70 7.56 5.66
C CYS A 31 15.53 6.90 4.57
N LEU A 32 15.08 5.75 4.07
CA LEU A 32 15.70 5.14 2.90
C LEU A 32 15.69 6.16 1.75
N SER A 33 16.79 6.21 0.98
CA SER A 33 16.86 7.08 -0.19
C SER A 33 15.67 6.82 -1.11
N PRO A 34 15.08 7.85 -1.75
CA PRO A 34 13.94 7.68 -2.62
C PRO A 34 14.23 6.67 -3.73
N SER A 35 13.28 5.75 -3.96
CA SER A 35 13.39 4.78 -5.05
C SER A 35 13.46 5.52 -6.38
N ARG A 36 14.44 5.16 -7.21
CA ARG A 36 14.59 5.76 -8.54
C ARG A 36 13.45 5.28 -9.42
N LYS A 37 12.76 6.23 -10.08
CA LYS A 37 11.79 5.91 -11.12
C LYS A 37 12.49 5.09 -12.20
N LYS A 38 12.04 3.85 -12.42
CA LYS A 38 12.51 3.03 -13.54
C LYS A 38 12.18 3.78 -14.84
N SER A 39 13.12 3.87 -15.77
CA SER A 39 12.81 4.38 -17.10
C SER A 39 11.83 3.40 -17.75
N MET A 40 10.57 3.79 -17.85
CA MET A 40 9.68 3.13 -18.78
C MET A 40 10.22 3.48 -20.17
N VAL A 41 10.79 2.49 -20.86
CA VAL A 41 10.95 2.54 -22.31
C VAL A 41 9.55 2.44 -22.88
N VAL A 42 8.80 3.54 -22.78
CA VAL A 42 7.57 3.71 -23.54
C VAL A 42 8.04 3.76 -24.98
N ARG A 43 7.82 2.68 -25.73
CA ARG A 43 7.84 2.76 -27.20
C ARG A 43 6.98 3.96 -27.54
N LYS A 44 7.55 4.98 -28.20
CA LYS A 44 6.75 6.11 -28.69
C LYS A 44 5.67 5.51 -29.57
N ARG A 45 4.44 5.46 -29.06
CA ARG A 45 3.25 5.06 -29.80
C ARG A 45 2.61 6.34 -30.29
N ASP A 46 2.13 6.30 -31.52
CA ASP A 46 1.28 7.38 -32.01
C ASP A 46 0.05 7.50 -31.09
N PRO A 47 -0.50 8.71 -30.91
CA PRO A 47 -1.74 8.90 -30.20
C PRO A 47 -2.85 7.98 -30.76
N PRO A 48 -3.74 7.43 -29.92
CA PRO A 48 -4.86 6.64 -30.40
C PRO A 48 -5.72 7.43 -31.38
N ARG A 49 -6.10 6.83 -32.51
CA ARG A 49 -6.84 7.49 -33.60
C ARG A 49 -8.18 8.08 -33.15
N ASN A 50 -8.79 7.49 -32.12
CA ASN A 50 -10.07 7.92 -31.54
C ASN A 50 -9.89 8.76 -30.26
N GLY A 51 -8.65 9.08 -29.86
CA GLY A 51 -8.35 9.84 -28.64
C GLY A 51 -8.53 9.06 -27.33
N PHE A 52 -8.94 7.80 -27.38
CA PHE A 52 -9.15 6.97 -26.19
C PHE A 52 -7.94 6.09 -25.91
N PHE A 53 -7.59 5.95 -24.64
CA PHE A 53 -6.58 5.01 -24.19
C PHE A 53 -6.96 3.59 -24.62
N GLN A 54 -6.06 2.91 -25.34
CA GLN A 54 -6.19 1.50 -25.68
C GLN A 54 -5.33 0.70 -24.70
N PRO A 55 -5.92 0.09 -23.67
CA PRO A 55 -5.17 -0.77 -22.76
C PRO A 55 -4.58 -1.95 -23.54
N PRO A 56 -3.39 -2.45 -23.14
CA PRO A 56 -2.92 -3.74 -23.60
C PRO A 56 -3.87 -4.85 -23.15
N ASP A 57 -3.86 -5.98 -23.87
CA ASP A 57 -4.63 -7.16 -23.50
C ASP A 57 -4.19 -7.70 -22.13
N LEU A 58 -5.15 -7.97 -21.24
CA LEU A 58 -4.86 -8.32 -19.84
C LEU A 58 -4.22 -9.70 -19.71
N GLU A 59 -4.58 -10.63 -20.59
CA GLU A 59 -4.02 -11.99 -20.61
C GLU A 59 -2.49 -11.95 -20.82
N THR A 60 -1.99 -10.95 -21.56
CA THR A 60 -0.55 -10.75 -21.79
C THR A 60 0.27 -10.46 -20.53
N LEU A 61 -0.37 -9.95 -19.46
CA LEU A 61 0.29 -9.71 -18.18
C LEU A 61 0.56 -11.01 -17.41
N PHE A 62 -0.20 -12.07 -17.71
CA PHE A 62 -0.12 -13.36 -17.03
C PHE A 62 0.70 -14.40 -17.80
N TYR A 63 1.03 -14.17 -19.08
CA TYR A 63 1.86 -15.07 -19.89
C TYR A 63 3.37 -14.99 -19.61
N ALA A 64 3.82 -14.19 -18.66
CA ALA A 64 5.21 -14.25 -18.20
C ALA A 64 5.42 -15.57 -17.45
N GLN A 65 5.78 -16.64 -18.19
CA GLN A 65 6.23 -17.88 -17.59
C GLN A 65 7.36 -17.54 -16.59
N PRO A 66 7.27 -18.02 -15.33
CA PRO A 66 8.41 -17.93 -14.43
C PRO A 66 9.60 -18.64 -15.10
N PRO A 67 10.84 -18.13 -14.94
CA PRO A 67 12.00 -18.85 -15.44
C PRO A 67 12.05 -20.24 -14.79
N ASP A 68 12.21 -21.28 -15.61
CA ASP A 68 12.51 -22.64 -15.12
C ASP A 68 13.76 -22.56 -14.24
N LEU A 69 13.64 -23.06 -13.01
CA LEU A 69 14.68 -23.03 -11.98
C LEU A 69 15.85 -23.97 -12.32
#